data_AF-A0A6L7CWM4-F1
#
_entry.id   AF-A0A6L7CWM4-F1
#
_cell.length_a   1.000
_cell.length_b   1.000
_cell.length_c   1.000
_cell.angle_alpha   90.00
_cell.angle_beta   90.00
_cell.angle_gamma   90.00
#
_symmetry.space_group_name_H-M   'P 1'
#
loop_
_entity.id
_entity.type
_entity.pdbx_description
1 polymer ?
#
loop_
_entity_poly.entity_id
_entity_poly.type
_entity_poly.pdbx_seq_one_letter_code
_entity_poly.pdbx_strand_id
1 'polypeptide(L)'
;YTSSDIFDSVRFSGVRLFRDMQMLPNSKQNFTPRVQGIAQSNALVTIEQNGFVVYQKEVPPGPFAITDLQLAGGGADLDVSVKEADGSVTTYLVPYAAVPNMLQPGVSKYDFAAGRSHIEGASKQSDFVQAGYQYGFNNLLTLYGGSMVANNYYAFTLGTGWNTRIGAISVDATKSHSKQDNGDVFDGQSYQIAYNKF
;
A
#
# COMPACT_ATOMS: atom_id res chain seq x y z
N TYR A 1 3.05 17.28 -11.59
CA TYR A 1 2.35 17.10 -10.30
C TYR A 1 3.07 16.05 -9.49
N THR A 2 3.12 16.22 -8.17
CA THR A 2 3.63 15.21 -7.21
C THR A 2 2.56 14.14 -6.94
N SER A 3 2.98 13.00 -6.38
CA SER A 3 2.02 11.96 -5.99
C SER A 3 1.11 12.43 -4.85
N SER A 4 -0.17 12.04 -4.91
CA SER A 4 -1.18 12.33 -3.88
C SER A 4 -1.36 11.21 -2.85
N ASP A 5 -0.39 10.30 -2.74
CA ASP A 5 -0.52 9.13 -1.86
C ASP A 5 -0.42 9.51 -0.37
N ILE A 6 0.50 10.43 -0.03
CA ILE A 6 0.83 10.78 1.36
C ILE A 6 0.54 12.26 1.65
N PHE A 7 0.82 13.13 0.68
CA PHE A 7 0.57 14.56 0.76
C PHE A 7 -0.36 14.96 -0.38
N ASP A 8 -0.95 16.15 -0.28
CA ASP A 8 -1.72 16.72 -1.38
C ASP A 8 -0.85 16.90 -2.63
N SER A 9 -1.48 16.76 -3.81
CA SER A 9 -0.75 16.89 -5.07
C SER A 9 -0.35 18.34 -5.32
N VAL A 10 0.95 18.56 -5.51
CA VAL A 10 1.52 19.87 -5.83
C VAL A 10 1.88 19.91 -7.30
N ARG A 11 1.40 20.95 -8.01
CA ARG A 11 1.90 21.27 -9.35
C ARG A 11 3.29 21.89 -9.23
N PHE A 12 4.24 21.47 -10.05
CA PHE A 12 5.61 21.99 -9.99
C PHE A 12 6.36 21.84 -11.30
N SER A 13 7.45 22.60 -11.42
CA SER A 13 8.48 22.44 -12.45
C SER A 13 9.79 22.03 -11.79
N GLY A 14 10.39 20.94 -12.27
CA GLY A 14 11.62 20.39 -11.68
C GLY A 14 11.83 18.93 -12.06
N VAL A 15 12.39 18.16 -11.14
CA VAL A 15 12.73 16.74 -11.34
C VAL A 15 11.88 15.87 -10.41
N ARG A 16 11.42 14.73 -10.93
CA ARG A 16 10.73 13.70 -10.15
C ARG A 16 11.36 12.34 -10.45
N LEU A 17 11.68 11.59 -9.39
CA LEU A 17 12.07 10.20 -9.46
C LEU A 17 11.04 9.40 -8.69
N PHE A 18 10.31 8.52 -9.37
CA PHE A 18 9.28 7.71 -8.75
C PHE A 18 9.33 6.28 -9.26
N ARG A 19 8.80 5.35 -8.47
CA ARG A 19 8.62 3.97 -8.90
C ARG A 19 7.28 3.80 -9.59
N ASP A 20 7.29 3.51 -10.88
CA ASP A 20 6.07 3.19 -11.62
C ASP A 20 5.58 1.78 -11.25
N MET A 21 4.37 1.69 -10.71
CA MET A 21 3.75 0.42 -10.35
C MET A 21 3.28 -0.36 -11.58
N GLN A 22 3.02 0.30 -12.71
CA GLN A 22 2.60 -0.36 -13.95
C GLN A 22 3.72 -1.19 -14.59
N MET A 23 4.98 -0.94 -14.20
CA MET A 23 6.12 -1.78 -14.61
C MET A 23 6.19 -3.10 -13.83
N LEU A 24 5.41 -3.26 -12.76
CA LEU A 24 5.28 -4.54 -12.06
C LEU A 24 4.33 -5.49 -12.81
N PRO A 25 4.51 -6.81 -12.67
CA PRO A 25 3.52 -7.78 -13.13
C PRO A 25 2.14 -7.44 -12.57
N ASN A 26 1.08 -7.66 -13.35
CA ASN A 26 -0.30 -7.28 -12.99
C ASN A 26 -0.71 -7.74 -11.58
N SER A 27 -0.25 -8.92 -11.15
CA SER A 27 -0.52 -9.49 -9.81
C SER A 27 0.14 -8.73 -8.64
N LYS A 28 1.04 -7.77 -8.91
CA LYS A 28 1.75 -6.98 -7.91
C LYS A 28 1.43 -5.48 -7.96
N GLN A 29 0.58 -5.06 -8.88
CA GLN A 29 0.23 -3.65 -9.06
C GLN A 29 -0.71 -3.14 -7.96
N ASN A 30 -1.56 -4.03 -7.45
CA ASN A 30 -2.54 -3.75 -6.41
C ASN A 30 -2.25 -4.57 -5.15
N PHE A 31 -2.80 -4.16 -4.01
CA PHE A 31 -2.74 -4.97 -2.80
C PHE A 31 -3.42 -6.33 -3.05
N THR A 32 -2.68 -7.40 -2.82
CA THR A 32 -3.15 -8.78 -2.93
C THR A 32 -2.40 -9.62 -1.90
N PRO A 33 -3.09 -10.30 -0.97
CA PRO A 33 -2.42 -11.02 0.12
C PRO A 33 -1.59 -12.19 -0.43
N ARG A 34 -0.43 -12.45 0.19
CA ARG A 34 0.44 -13.58 -0.17
C ARG A 34 0.00 -14.84 0.56
N VAL A 35 -0.55 -15.82 -0.16
CA VAL A 35 -0.97 -17.10 0.45
C VAL A 35 0.27 -17.95 0.72
N GLN A 36 0.45 -18.39 1.96
CA GLN A 36 1.59 -19.21 2.41
C GLN A 36 1.08 -20.41 3.18
N GLY A 37 1.70 -21.56 2.95
CA GLY A 37 1.39 -22.79 3.64
C GLY A 37 2.54 -23.79 3.53
N ILE A 38 2.33 -24.97 4.12
CA ILE A 38 3.23 -26.11 4.03
C ILE A 38 2.41 -27.27 3.46
N ALA A 39 2.87 -27.83 2.35
CA ALA A 39 2.33 -29.07 1.80
C ALA A 39 3.13 -30.26 2.33
N GLN A 40 2.45 -31.31 2.78
CA GLN A 40 3.11 -32.53 3.26
C GLN A 40 3.51 -33.47 2.11
N SER A 41 2.86 -33.32 0.95
CA SER A 41 3.07 -34.13 -0.25
C SER A 41 2.95 -33.27 -1.52
N ASN A 42 2.88 -33.90 -2.70
CA ASN A 42 2.46 -33.19 -3.91
C ASN A 42 0.99 -32.81 -3.75
N ALA A 43 0.74 -31.54 -3.46
CA ALA A 43 -0.58 -31.04 -3.11
C ALA A 43 -1.15 -30.14 -4.21
N LEU A 44 -2.46 -30.21 -4.41
CA LEU A 44 -3.20 -29.27 -5.22
C LEU A 44 -3.69 -28.13 -4.32
N VAL A 45 -3.19 -26.93 -4.56
CA VAL A 45 -3.64 -25.71 -3.86
C VAL A 45 -4.71 -25.04 -4.71
N THR A 46 -5.90 -24.93 -4.16
CA THR A 46 -7.04 -24.22 -4.74
C THR A 46 -7.37 -23.01 -3.87
N ILE A 47 -7.52 -21.85 -4.48
CA ILE A 47 -7.89 -20.62 -3.82
C ILE A 47 -9.23 -20.17 -4.41
N GLU A 48 -10.20 -20.00 -3.53
CA GLU A 48 -11.55 -19.60 -3.85
C GLU A 48 -11.83 -18.22 -3.27
N GLN A 49 -12.62 -17.43 -4.01
CA GLN A 49 -13.13 -16.14 -3.56
C GLN A 49 -14.62 -16.08 -3.92
N ASN A 50 -15.48 -15.82 -2.92
CA ASN A 50 -16.94 -15.87 -3.11
C ASN A 50 -17.44 -17.19 -3.75
N GLY A 51 -16.80 -18.32 -3.43
CA GLY A 51 -17.15 -19.64 -3.98
C GLY A 51 -16.72 -19.88 -5.44
N PHE A 52 -15.96 -18.97 -6.05
CA PHE A 52 -15.36 -19.16 -7.38
C PHE A 52 -13.86 -19.42 -7.25
N VAL A 53 -13.34 -20.42 -7.97
CA VAL A 53 -11.89 -20.70 -8.02
C VAL A 53 -11.18 -19.57 -8.76
N VAL A 54 -10.37 -18.80 -8.04
CA VAL A 54 -9.58 -17.69 -8.59
C VAL A 54 -8.15 -18.11 -8.92
N TYR A 55 -7.64 -19.16 -8.29
CA TYR A 55 -6.32 -19.70 -8.56
C TYR A 55 -6.27 -21.18 -8.22
N GLN A 56 -5.57 -21.97 -9.04
CA GLN A 56 -5.38 -23.39 -8.78
C GLN A 56 -4.02 -23.82 -9.32
N LYS A 57 -3.21 -24.48 -8.49
CA LYS A 57 -1.86 -24.91 -8.86
C LYS A 57 -1.38 -26.08 -8.01
N GLU A 58 -0.66 -27.02 -8.64
CA GLU A 58 0.05 -28.08 -7.93
C GLU A 58 1.37 -27.56 -7.36
N VAL A 59 1.64 -27.88 -6.10
CA VAL A 59 2.87 -27.51 -5.38
C VAL A 59 3.59 -28.78 -4.90
N PRO A 60 4.93 -28.80 -4.93
CA PRO A 60 5.70 -29.90 -4.37
C PRO A 60 5.63 -29.91 -2.83
N PRO A 61 6.02 -31.03 -2.18
CA PRO A 61 6.11 -31.11 -0.73
C PRO A 61 7.05 -30.03 -0.17
N GLY A 62 6.62 -29.39 0.91
CA GLY A 62 7.37 -28.34 1.60
C GLY A 62 6.63 -27.00 1.68
N PRO A 63 7.32 -25.93 2.13
CA PRO A 63 6.75 -24.60 2.21
C PRO A 63 6.50 -24.04 0.81
N PHE A 64 5.31 -23.47 0.60
CA PHE A 64 4.95 -22.79 -0.65
C PHE A 64 4.44 -21.37 -0.37
N ALA A 65 4.59 -20.50 -1.37
CA ALA A 65 4.05 -19.15 -1.34
C ALA A 65 3.48 -18.80 -2.73
N ILE A 66 2.22 -18.38 -2.76
CA ILE A 66 1.53 -17.90 -3.95
C ILE A 66 1.45 -16.38 -3.85
N THR A 67 2.08 -15.69 -4.79
CA THR A 67 2.22 -14.21 -4.82
C THR A 67 1.58 -13.57 -6.05
N ASP A 68 1.09 -14.39 -6.96
CA ASP A 68 0.67 -14.05 -8.31
C ASP A 68 -0.85 -14.13 -8.51
N LEU A 69 -1.61 -13.97 -7.43
CA LEU A 69 -3.07 -13.95 -7.47
C LEU A 69 -3.57 -12.74 -8.27
N GLN A 70 -4.49 -13.00 -9.19
CA GLN A 70 -5.22 -11.98 -9.93
C GLN A 70 -6.64 -11.93 -9.39
N LEU A 71 -6.86 -11.06 -8.40
CA LEU A 71 -8.18 -10.90 -7.78
C LEU A 71 -8.94 -9.77 -8.48
N ALA A 72 -10.22 -10.02 -8.77
CA ALA A 72 -11.11 -9.03 -9.36
C ALA A 72 -11.61 -8.06 -8.27
N GLY A 73 -10.72 -7.20 -7.78
CA GLY A 73 -11.02 -6.19 -6.76
C GLY A 73 -11.17 -6.73 -5.34
N GLY A 74 -11.15 -5.82 -4.35
CA GLY A 74 -11.44 -6.13 -2.96
C GLY A 74 -12.92 -6.45 -2.76
N GLY A 75 -13.27 -7.46 -1.95
CA GLY A 75 -14.68 -7.80 -1.78
C GLY A 75 -15.01 -9.12 -1.09
N ALA A 76 -14.06 -10.04 -0.95
CA ALA A 76 -14.23 -11.20 -0.07
C ALA A 76 -12.89 -11.80 0.35
N ASP A 77 -12.91 -12.46 1.50
CA ASP A 77 -11.83 -13.30 2.00
C ASP A 77 -11.49 -14.42 1.00
N LEU A 78 -10.27 -14.94 1.10
CA LEU A 78 -9.79 -16.04 0.27
C LEU A 78 -9.86 -17.34 1.05
N ASP A 79 -10.64 -18.28 0.55
CA ASP A 79 -10.69 -19.65 1.04
C ASP A 79 -9.60 -20.47 0.36
N VAL A 80 -8.60 -20.90 1.13
CA VAL A 80 -7.50 -21.70 0.62
C VAL A 80 -7.72 -23.14 1.01
N SER A 81 -7.69 -24.02 0.01
CA SER A 81 -7.80 -25.47 0.16
C SER A 81 -6.52 -26.12 -0.36
N VAL A 82 -5.88 -26.92 0.49
CA VAL A 82 -4.68 -27.70 0.15
C VAL A 82 -5.06 -29.16 0.17
N LYS A 83 -5.18 -29.77 -1.00
CA LYS A 83 -5.49 -31.20 -1.16
C LYS A 83 -4.20 -31.98 -1.37
N GLU A 84 -3.85 -32.81 -0.39
CA GLU A 84 -2.67 -33.66 -0.41
C GLU A 84 -2.88 -34.92 -1.28
N ALA A 85 -1.79 -35.61 -1.62
CA ALA A 85 -1.81 -36.81 -2.46
C ALA A 85 -2.56 -38.00 -1.81
N ASP A 86 -2.67 -38.02 -0.48
CA ASP A 86 -3.45 -39.00 0.28
C ASP A 86 -4.97 -38.70 0.29
N GLY A 87 -5.38 -37.58 -0.30
CA GLY A 87 -6.76 -37.12 -0.35
C GLY A 87 -7.19 -36.27 0.85
N SER A 88 -6.31 -36.06 1.84
CA SER A 88 -6.58 -35.12 2.94
C SER A 88 -6.65 -33.69 2.42
N VAL A 89 -7.55 -32.90 2.99
CA VAL A 89 -7.78 -31.52 2.60
C VAL A 89 -7.66 -30.62 3.82
N THR A 90 -6.72 -29.68 3.76
CA THR A 90 -6.57 -28.64 4.78
C THR A 90 -7.13 -27.33 4.24
N THR A 91 -8.10 -26.74 4.93
CA THR A 91 -8.67 -25.44 4.57
C THR A 91 -8.30 -24.38 5.58
N TYR A 92 -8.00 -23.18 5.09
CA TYR A 92 -7.79 -22.00 5.93
C TYR A 92 -8.14 -20.73 5.18
N LEU A 93 -8.53 -19.70 5.94
CA LEU A 93 -8.99 -18.43 5.38
C LEU A 93 -7.90 -17.36 5.46
N VAL A 94 -7.71 -16.62 4.37
CA VAL A 94 -6.80 -15.48 4.27
C VAL A 94 -7.61 -14.20 4.08
N PRO A 95 -7.57 -13.26 5.06
CA PRO A 95 -8.33 -12.03 4.98
C PRO A 95 -7.92 -11.14 3.81
N TYR A 96 -8.91 -10.59 3.09
CA TYR A 96 -8.64 -9.69 1.98
C TYR A 96 -9.47 -8.40 2.02
N ALA A 97 -9.01 -7.44 2.81
CA ALA A 97 -9.48 -6.07 2.74
C ALA A 97 -8.33 -5.13 2.34
N ALA A 98 -8.64 -4.04 1.64
CA ALA A 98 -7.64 -3.06 1.20
C ALA A 98 -8.08 -1.64 1.57
N VAL A 99 -7.17 -0.89 2.19
CA VAL A 99 -7.29 0.57 2.38
C VAL A 99 -6.29 1.29 1.47
N PRO A 100 -6.49 2.60 1.19
CA PRO A 100 -5.52 3.40 0.45
C PRO A 100 -4.10 3.24 1.01
N ASN A 101 -3.10 3.30 0.13
CA ASN A 101 -1.66 3.16 0.46
C ASN A 101 -1.21 1.77 0.96
N MET A 102 -2.06 0.74 0.95
CA MET A 102 -1.61 -0.64 1.17
C MET A 102 -0.84 -1.18 -0.04
N LEU A 103 0.29 -1.84 0.23
CA LEU A 103 1.11 -2.47 -0.78
C LEU A 103 1.19 -3.97 -0.54
N GLN A 104 1.30 -4.72 -1.64
CA GLN A 104 1.55 -6.16 -1.56
C GLN A 104 2.85 -6.44 -0.75
N PRO A 105 2.90 -7.52 0.04
CA PRO A 105 4.12 -7.92 0.73
C PRO A 105 5.35 -7.95 -0.17
N GLY A 106 6.41 -7.26 0.22
CA GLY A 106 7.68 -7.14 -0.52
C GLY A 106 7.68 -6.08 -1.62
N VAL A 107 6.57 -5.38 -1.85
CA VAL A 107 6.52 -4.23 -2.76
C VAL A 107 6.87 -2.95 -1.99
N SER A 108 7.78 -2.15 -2.56
CA SER A 108 8.05 -0.79 -2.11
C SER A 108 7.57 0.20 -3.14
N LYS A 109 7.04 1.35 -2.73
CA LYS A 109 6.72 2.48 -3.59
C LYS A 109 7.49 3.68 -3.06
N TYR A 110 8.20 4.37 -3.93
CA TYR A 110 8.92 5.58 -3.57
C TYR A 110 8.63 6.68 -4.57
N ASP A 111 8.59 7.90 -4.08
CA ASP A 111 8.37 9.11 -4.85
C ASP A 111 9.23 10.23 -4.29
N PHE A 112 10.11 10.77 -5.11
CA PHE A 112 10.96 11.90 -4.79
C PHE A 112 10.71 12.99 -5.81
N ALA A 113 10.44 14.19 -5.35
CA ALA A 113 10.22 15.36 -6.19
C ALA A 113 11.01 16.54 -5.63
N ALA A 114 11.66 17.29 -6.52
CA ALA A 114 12.34 18.52 -6.17
C ALA A 114 12.14 19.54 -7.29
N GLY A 115 11.80 20.78 -6.91
CA GLY A 115 11.58 21.83 -7.88
C GLY A 115 10.85 23.02 -7.30
N ARG A 116 10.31 23.85 -8.19
CA ARG A 116 9.55 25.04 -7.83
C ARG A 116 8.06 24.77 -7.95
N SER A 117 7.31 25.03 -6.88
CA SER A 117 5.86 24.89 -6.87
C SER A 117 5.19 25.84 -7.86
N HIS A 118 3.99 25.49 -8.28
CA HIS A 118 3.14 26.31 -9.14
C HIS A 118 1.71 26.28 -8.61
N ILE A 119 1.49 27.00 -7.52
CA ILE A 119 0.21 27.10 -6.83
C ILE A 119 -0.57 28.25 -7.46
N GLU A 120 -1.74 27.95 -8.03
CA GLU A 120 -2.64 28.99 -8.56
C GLU A 120 -3.16 29.86 -7.41
N GLY A 121 -3.08 31.18 -7.57
CA GLY A 121 -3.50 32.14 -6.55
C GLY A 121 -2.44 32.46 -5.49
N ALA A 122 -1.29 31.77 -5.45
CA ALA A 122 -0.18 32.13 -4.58
C ALA A 122 0.64 33.30 -5.17
N SER A 123 0.87 34.34 -4.37
CA SER A 123 1.68 35.50 -4.77
C SER A 123 3.17 35.16 -4.94
N LYS A 124 3.64 34.11 -4.27
CA LYS A 124 5.00 33.58 -4.40
C LYS A 124 4.98 32.07 -4.55
N GLN A 125 5.75 31.60 -5.52
CA GLN A 125 6.08 30.19 -5.66
C GLN A 125 7.29 29.86 -4.78
N SER A 126 7.34 28.65 -4.23
CA SER A 126 8.43 28.21 -3.37
C SER A 126 9.16 27.03 -3.99
N ASP A 127 10.47 27.01 -3.80
CA ASP A 127 11.23 25.80 -4.00
C ASP A 127 10.86 24.81 -2.89
N PHE A 128 10.74 23.54 -3.26
CA PHE A 128 10.41 22.46 -2.35
C PHE A 128 11.11 21.16 -2.74
N VAL A 129 11.21 20.29 -1.75
CA VAL A 129 11.62 18.90 -1.87
C VAL A 129 10.57 18.06 -1.15
N GLN A 130 10.06 17.04 -1.82
CA GLN A 130 9.12 16.08 -1.29
C GLN A 130 9.71 14.67 -1.46
N ALA A 131 9.61 13.87 -0.42
CA ALA A 131 10.00 12.47 -0.42
C ALA A 131 8.92 11.64 0.25
N GLY A 132 8.47 10.58 -0.41
CA GLY A 132 7.52 9.61 0.11
C GLY A 132 8.04 8.19 -0.09
N TYR A 133 7.84 7.35 0.91
CA TYR A 133 8.23 5.95 0.89
C TYR A 133 7.15 5.09 1.51
N GLN A 134 6.83 3.97 0.87
CA GLN A 134 5.84 3.00 1.31
C GLN A 134 6.42 1.60 1.13
N TYR A 135 6.12 0.70 2.07
CA TYR A 135 6.60 -0.67 2.04
C TYR A 135 5.61 -1.65 2.67
N GLY A 136 5.21 -2.67 1.90
CA GLY A 136 4.41 -3.79 2.40
C GLY A 136 5.31 -4.81 3.08
N PHE A 137 5.31 -4.86 4.41
CA PHE A 137 6.15 -5.81 5.16
C PHE A 137 5.62 -7.24 5.05
N ASN A 138 4.32 -7.42 5.25
CA ASN A 138 3.66 -8.73 5.21
C ASN A 138 2.16 -8.55 4.90
N ASN A 139 1.38 -9.64 4.93
CA ASN A 139 -0.05 -9.60 4.61
C ASN A 139 -0.88 -8.74 5.58
N LEU A 140 -0.32 -8.47 6.75
CA LEU A 140 -0.96 -7.72 7.82
C LEU A 140 -0.56 -6.25 7.77
N LEU A 141 0.72 -5.92 7.62
CA LEU A 141 1.27 -4.59 7.86
C LEU A 141 1.91 -3.98 6.61
N THR A 142 1.45 -2.78 6.26
CA THR A 142 2.13 -1.83 5.36
C THR A 142 2.53 -0.60 6.16
N LEU A 143 3.75 -0.11 5.97
CA LEU A 143 4.22 1.15 6.54
C LEU A 143 4.41 2.15 5.41
N TYR A 144 3.98 3.39 5.64
CA TYR A 144 4.27 4.49 4.73
C TYR A 144 4.64 5.74 5.51
N GLY A 145 5.40 6.61 4.87
CA GLY A 145 5.80 7.88 5.45
C GLY A 145 6.39 8.79 4.41
N GLY A 146 6.39 10.07 4.72
CA GLY A 146 6.92 11.08 3.82
C GLY A 146 7.32 12.34 4.55
N SER A 147 8.09 13.15 3.86
CA SER A 147 8.44 14.50 4.29
C SER A 147 8.31 15.46 3.11
N MET A 148 7.89 16.67 3.42
CA MET A 148 7.87 17.79 2.48
C MET A 148 8.58 18.96 3.14
N VAL A 149 9.56 19.52 2.46
CA VAL A 149 10.33 20.67 2.91
C VAL A 149 10.27 21.74 1.83
N ALA A 150 9.86 22.94 2.19
CA ALA A 150 9.88 24.12 1.36
C ALA A 150 10.43 25.30 2.19
N ASN A 151 10.73 26.42 1.54
CA ASN A 151 11.39 27.56 2.20
C ASN A 151 10.73 28.02 3.50
N ASN A 152 9.38 27.97 3.57
CA ASN A 152 8.62 28.38 4.74
C ASN A 152 7.62 27.31 5.22
N TYR A 153 7.76 26.06 4.78
CA TYR A 153 6.84 24.99 5.13
C TYR A 153 7.58 23.67 5.33
N TYR A 154 7.29 22.99 6.42
CA TYR A 154 7.80 21.66 6.70
C TYR A 154 6.64 20.76 7.10
N ALA A 155 6.54 19.59 6.49
CA ALA A 155 5.59 18.55 6.89
C ALA A 155 6.26 17.18 6.96
N PHE A 156 5.80 16.39 7.91
CA PHE A 156 6.22 15.01 8.10
C PHE A 156 4.99 14.15 8.37
N THR A 157 4.90 13.04 7.67
CA THR A 157 3.79 12.08 7.78
C THR A 157 4.34 10.69 8.04
N LEU A 158 3.69 9.98 8.96
CA LEU A 158 3.96 8.57 9.20
C LEU A 158 2.62 7.83 9.36
N GLY A 159 2.50 6.69 8.68
CA GLY A 159 1.28 5.93 8.60
C GLY A 159 1.49 4.44 8.50
N THR A 160 0.48 3.69 8.95
CA THR A 160 0.46 2.23 8.88
C THR A 160 -0.89 1.75 8.36
N GLY A 161 -0.87 0.69 7.55
CA GLY A 161 -2.05 -0.04 7.08
C GLY A 161 -2.04 -1.47 7.62
N TRP A 162 -3.17 -1.92 8.14
CA TRP A 162 -3.37 -3.19 8.82
C TRP A 162 -4.49 -3.98 8.12
N ASN A 163 -4.19 -5.10 7.48
CA ASN A 163 -5.20 -6.01 6.93
C ASN A 163 -5.47 -7.17 7.88
N THR A 164 -6.58 -7.09 8.59
CA THR A 164 -6.98 -8.03 9.65
C THR A 164 -8.22 -8.82 9.25
N ARG A 165 -8.57 -9.86 10.03
CA ARG A 165 -9.82 -10.61 9.87
C ARG A 165 -11.10 -9.76 10.00
N ILE A 166 -11.00 -8.60 10.65
CA ILE A 166 -12.15 -7.69 10.85
C ILE A 166 -12.19 -6.57 9.81
N GLY A 167 -11.32 -6.61 8.79
CA GLY A 167 -11.18 -5.59 7.75
C GLY A 167 -9.78 -4.96 7.72
N ALA A 168 -9.61 -4.04 6.79
CA ALA A 168 -8.40 -3.25 6.63
C ALA A 168 -8.55 -1.88 7.30
N ILE A 169 -7.55 -1.48 8.06
CA ILE A 169 -7.51 -0.22 8.82
C ILE A 169 -6.21 0.49 8.44
N SER A 170 -6.27 1.75 8.02
CA SER A 170 -5.08 2.61 7.98
C SER A 170 -5.19 3.72 8.99
N VAL A 171 -4.05 4.06 9.58
CA VAL A 171 -3.90 5.18 10.49
C VAL A 171 -2.63 5.92 10.12
N ASP A 172 -2.73 7.22 9.90
CA ASP A 172 -1.57 8.09 9.73
C ASP A 172 -1.73 9.40 10.48
N ALA A 173 -0.57 9.98 10.78
CA ALA A 173 -0.43 11.26 11.44
C ALA A 173 0.52 12.13 10.62
N THR A 174 0.09 13.35 10.35
CA THR A 174 0.86 14.38 9.67
C THR A 174 1.07 15.55 10.61
N LYS A 175 2.32 15.96 10.80
CA LYS A 175 2.67 17.19 11.51
C LYS A 175 3.23 18.18 10.51
N SER A 176 2.73 19.42 10.54
CA SER A 176 3.18 20.50 9.68
C SER A 176 3.55 21.73 10.48
N HIS A 177 4.48 22.51 9.93
CA HIS A 177 4.91 23.80 10.43
C HIS A 177 4.98 24.75 9.24
N SER A 178 4.28 25.88 9.31
CA SER A 178 4.19 26.86 8.24
C SER A 178 4.49 28.25 8.77
N LYS A 179 5.30 29.00 8.03
CA LYS A 179 5.53 30.43 8.28
C LYS A 179 4.95 31.25 7.13
N GLN A 180 4.00 32.10 7.45
CA GLN A 180 3.31 32.91 6.46
C GLN A 180 4.08 34.22 6.20
N ASP A 181 3.86 34.82 5.04
CA ASP A 181 4.57 36.05 4.61
C ASP A 181 4.31 37.26 5.52
N ASN A 182 3.22 37.25 6.30
CA ASN A 182 2.90 38.27 7.30
C ASN A 182 3.65 38.06 8.65
N GLY A 183 4.47 37.01 8.77
CA GLY A 183 5.23 36.68 9.96
C GLY A 183 4.56 35.67 10.90
N ASP A 184 3.30 35.32 10.65
CA ASP A 184 2.57 34.34 11.46
C ASP A 184 3.16 32.94 11.29
N VAL A 185 3.19 32.19 12.40
CA VAL A 185 3.68 30.82 12.44
C VAL A 185 2.53 29.92 12.85
N PHE A 186 2.29 28.88 12.07
CA PHE A 186 1.23 27.90 12.28
C PHE A 186 1.84 26.51 12.43
N ASP A 187 1.58 25.87 13.56
CA ASP A 187 1.82 24.46 13.78
C ASP A 187 0.51 23.69 13.60
N GLY A 188 0.53 22.70 12.71
CA GLY A 188 -0.62 21.87 12.38
C GLY A 188 -0.36 20.39 12.69
N GLN A 189 -1.42 19.70 13.10
CA GLN A 189 -1.43 18.24 13.20
C GLN A 189 -2.70 17.73 12.55
N SER A 190 -2.58 16.69 11.73
CA SER A 190 -3.69 16.00 11.10
C SER A 190 -3.56 14.50 11.39
N TYR A 191 -4.70 13.85 11.59
CA TYR A 191 -4.79 12.42 11.81
C TYR A 191 -5.84 11.87 10.87
N GLN A 192 -5.48 10.86 10.09
CA GLN A 192 -6.40 10.20 9.19
C GLN A 192 -6.56 8.75 9.61
N ILE A 193 -7.81 8.29 9.66
CA ILE A 193 -8.17 6.90 9.89
C ILE A 193 -9.08 6.48 8.75
N ALA A 194 -8.68 5.45 8.02
CA ALA A 194 -9.55 4.81 7.04
C ALA A 194 -9.83 3.37 7.45
N TYR A 195 -11.07 2.95 7.25
CA TYR A 195 -11.49 1.58 7.49
C TYR A 195 -12.21 1.08 6.25
N ASN A 196 -11.85 -0.12 5.84
CA ASN A 196 -12.54 -0.84 4.79
C ASN A 196 -12.82 -2.26 5.26
N LYS A 197 -14.08 -2.65 5.19
CA LYS A 197 -14.53 -4.02 5.30
C LYS A 197 -15.59 -4.20 4.23
N PHE A 198 -15.54 -5.37 3.60
CA PHE A 198 -16.50 -5.90 2.64
C PHE A 198 -17.87 -5.21 2.67
#